data_AF-A0A1G1ISN2-F1
#
_entry.id   AF-A0A1G1ISN2-F1
#
_cell.length_a   1.000
_cell.length_b   1.000
_cell.length_c   1.000
_cell.angle_alpha   90.00
_cell.angle_beta   90.00
_cell.angle_gamma   90.00
#
_symmetry.space_group_name_H-M   'P 1'
#
loop_
_entity.id
_entity.type
_entity.pdbx_description
1 polymer ?
#
loop_
_entity_poly.entity_id
_entity_poly.type
_entity_poly.pdbx_seq_one_letter_code
_entity_poly.pdbx_strand_id
1 'polypeptide(L)'
;MKPVLQVALDFVDLRRAMKCAEESVKGGVDWLEAGTPLIKSEGLNAVRKLRERFPDKTIVADMKIMDAGRTEVEIAAKAGANIVCVLGAASDSTIKECVEAAHNYGAQIQADLIAIKDAKKRAIEVAKLGVDYIGIHCSIDDQMAARNPFSELKDIVKHMSIPIAAAGGINSETALDAVKAGASIIIVGGAINKSKDAKKATEEIKRSIYQLKKIKTELFKRVGEKDIVKILIKISTSNLSDAMHRLGALKDIISVNPGLKMCGQALTVRTYPGDWAKPVEAIDMAHEGQVIVIDAGGVGPAIWGELATHGAIQKKIAGVVIDGAIRDVKEIRSLKFPAFSKMISPSAGEPKGFGEIGVSINVGGVKVFSGDWVLGDDDGVVVVPRDKAVEFVNRAMSVMETENRLRKEIDEGSTLSKVTELLKWEKR
;
A
#
# COMPACT_ATOMS: atom_id res chain seq x y z
N MET A 1 13.55 28.56 -8.93
CA MET A 1 14.35 27.35 -9.23
C MET A 1 13.54 26.45 -10.15
N LYS A 2 14.14 25.75 -11.12
CA LYS A 2 13.43 24.67 -11.84
C LYS A 2 13.19 23.51 -10.86
N PRO A 3 11.98 22.92 -10.79
CA PRO A 3 11.74 21.82 -9.86
C PRO A 3 12.64 20.62 -10.15
N VAL A 4 13.16 20.02 -9.08
CA VAL A 4 14.02 18.84 -9.10
C VAL A 4 13.16 17.59 -8.93
N LEU A 5 13.40 16.56 -9.74
CA LEU A 5 12.87 15.22 -9.50
C LEU A 5 13.93 14.36 -8.79
N GLN A 6 13.60 13.94 -7.58
CA GLN A 6 14.42 13.04 -6.75
C GLN A 6 13.76 11.67 -6.66
N VAL A 7 14.53 10.60 -6.83
CA VAL A 7 14.07 9.22 -6.64
C VAL A 7 14.62 8.66 -5.34
N ALA A 8 13.72 8.30 -4.42
CA ALA A 8 14.04 7.59 -3.19
C ALA A 8 14.10 6.08 -3.46
N LEU A 9 15.29 5.48 -3.38
CA LEU A 9 15.51 4.06 -3.63
C LEU A 9 15.24 3.23 -2.37
N ASP A 10 13.96 3.02 -2.07
CA ASP A 10 13.48 2.25 -0.90
C ASP A 10 13.49 0.74 -1.17
N PHE A 11 14.69 0.18 -1.30
CA PHE A 11 14.92 -1.26 -1.42
C PHE A 11 15.69 -1.76 -0.19
N VAL A 12 15.66 -3.07 0.07
CA VAL A 12 16.60 -3.72 1.01
C VAL A 12 17.72 -4.46 0.28
N ASP A 13 17.64 -4.55 -1.05
CA ASP A 13 18.62 -5.20 -1.91
C ASP A 13 19.34 -4.18 -2.79
N LEU A 14 20.65 -4.07 -2.62
CA LEU A 14 21.49 -3.15 -3.39
C LEU A 14 21.36 -3.36 -4.90
N ARG A 15 21.35 -4.61 -5.37
CA ARG A 15 21.27 -4.91 -6.80
C ARG A 15 20.00 -4.35 -7.44
N ARG A 16 18.86 -4.49 -6.76
CA ARG A 16 17.56 -3.98 -7.23
C ARG A 16 17.51 -2.45 -7.18
N ALA A 17 18.06 -1.85 -6.12
CA ALA A 17 18.21 -0.40 -6.02
C ALA A 17 19.04 0.16 -7.18
N MET A 18 20.20 -0.45 -7.49
CA MET A 18 21.06 -0.01 -8.60
C MET A 18 20.37 -0.12 -9.96
N LYS A 19 19.64 -1.21 -10.21
CA LYS A 19 18.86 -1.35 -11.45
C LYS A 19 17.79 -0.26 -11.56
N CYS A 20 17.04 -0.01 -10.49
CA CYS A 20 16.04 1.07 -10.45
C CYS A 20 16.67 2.44 -10.68
N ALA A 21 17.84 2.71 -10.09
CA ALA A 21 18.59 3.94 -10.28
C ALA A 21 19.01 4.14 -11.74
N GLU A 22 19.54 3.09 -12.40
CA GLU A 22 19.92 3.15 -13.83
C GLU A 22 18.74 3.46 -14.73
N GLU A 23 17.60 2.81 -14.50
CA GLU A 23 16.36 3.05 -15.22
C GLU A 23 15.86 4.49 -15.00
N SER A 24 15.90 4.96 -13.75
CA SER A 24 15.48 6.32 -13.39
C SER A 24 16.38 7.39 -14.01
N VAL A 25 17.70 7.16 -14.06
CA VAL A 25 18.65 8.05 -14.76
C VAL A 25 18.37 8.10 -16.25
N LYS A 26 18.09 6.96 -16.89
CA LYS A 26 17.66 6.92 -18.30
C LYS A 26 16.33 7.64 -18.51
N GLY A 27 15.46 7.66 -17.51
CA GLY A 27 14.20 8.42 -17.52
C GLY A 27 14.35 9.90 -17.16
N GLY A 28 15.58 10.33 -16.86
CA GLY A 28 15.93 11.72 -16.64
C GLY A 28 15.84 12.19 -15.20
N VAL A 29 15.90 11.33 -14.18
CA VAL A 29 15.94 11.79 -12.78
C VAL A 29 17.08 12.79 -12.53
N ASP A 30 16.84 13.78 -11.67
CA ASP A 30 17.84 14.77 -11.29
C ASP A 30 18.69 14.24 -10.12
N TRP A 31 18.05 13.81 -9.03
CA TRP A 31 18.71 13.35 -7.80
C TRP A 31 18.38 11.89 -7.48
N LEU A 32 19.36 11.16 -6.96
CA LEU A 32 19.19 9.80 -6.48
C LEU A 32 19.38 9.77 -4.96
N GLU A 33 18.41 9.19 -4.25
CA GLU A 33 18.47 9.04 -2.81
C GLU A 33 18.65 7.56 -2.44
N ALA A 34 19.68 7.25 -1.66
CA ALA A 34 19.72 5.99 -0.92
C ALA A 34 18.70 6.09 0.22
N GLY A 35 17.55 5.45 0.04
CA GLY A 35 16.46 5.50 1.01
C GLY A 35 16.83 4.81 2.32
N THR A 36 16.11 5.15 3.40
CA THR A 36 16.34 4.59 4.74
C THR A 36 16.43 3.04 4.75
N PRO A 37 15.53 2.27 4.10
CA PRO A 37 15.61 0.80 4.12
C PRO A 37 16.90 0.26 3.48
N LEU A 38 17.39 0.94 2.45
CA LEU A 38 18.58 0.53 1.72
C LEU A 38 19.83 0.77 2.56
N ILE A 39 19.93 1.96 3.17
CA ILE A 39 21.01 2.28 4.10
C ILE A 39 20.99 1.34 5.31
N LYS A 40 19.83 1.02 5.87
CA LYS A 40 19.72 0.08 6.99
C LYS A 40 20.16 -1.34 6.62
N SER A 41 19.91 -1.78 5.39
CA SER A 41 20.26 -3.14 4.96
C SER A 41 21.70 -3.27 4.44
N GLU A 42 22.25 -2.24 3.81
CA GLU A 42 23.54 -2.31 3.09
C GLU A 42 24.61 -1.39 3.68
N GLY A 43 24.24 -0.59 4.69
CA GLY A 43 25.03 0.51 5.17
C GLY A 43 25.32 1.56 4.09
N LEU A 44 26.36 2.34 4.32
CA LEU A 44 26.81 3.36 3.37
C LEU A 44 27.51 2.80 2.12
N ASN A 45 27.63 1.47 2.00
CA ASN A 45 28.06 0.87 0.74
C ASN A 45 27.07 1.20 -0.40
N ALA A 46 25.77 1.33 -0.09
CA ALA A 46 24.78 1.77 -1.06
C ALA A 46 25.11 3.16 -1.63
N VAL A 47 25.46 4.12 -0.77
CA VAL A 47 25.86 5.49 -1.19
C VAL A 47 27.13 5.44 -2.02
N ARG A 48 28.14 4.65 -1.61
CA ARG A 48 29.39 4.49 -2.38
C ARG A 48 29.12 3.96 -3.78
N LYS A 49 28.28 2.93 -3.92
CA LYS A 49 27.92 2.35 -5.22
C LYS A 49 27.11 3.29 -6.09
N LEU A 50 26.22 4.10 -5.52
CA LEU A 50 25.53 5.15 -6.27
C LEU A 50 26.51 6.21 -6.78
N ARG A 51 27.43 6.70 -5.93
CA ARG A 51 28.46 7.68 -6.34
C ARG A 51 29.37 7.12 -7.43
N GLU A 52 29.86 5.89 -7.25
CA GLU A 52 30.72 5.21 -8.23
C GLU A 52 30.04 5.11 -9.60
N ARG A 53 28.75 4.75 -9.62
CA ARG A 53 28.00 4.54 -10.86
C ARG A 53 27.51 5.83 -11.51
N PHE A 54 27.19 6.84 -10.70
CA PHE A 54 26.57 8.10 -11.15
C PHE A 54 27.33 9.32 -10.61
N PRO A 55 28.59 9.53 -11.04
CA PRO A 55 29.45 10.59 -10.51
C PRO A 55 28.87 11.99 -10.71
N ASP A 56 28.10 12.21 -11.78
CA ASP A 56 27.52 13.52 -12.13
C ASP A 56 26.15 13.78 -11.50
N LYS A 57 25.62 12.83 -10.72
CA LYS A 57 24.31 12.99 -10.05
C LYS A 57 24.49 13.48 -8.63
N THR A 58 23.48 14.24 -8.18
CA THR A 58 23.32 14.53 -6.76
C THR A 58 22.88 13.26 -6.05
N ILE A 59 23.67 12.84 -5.06
CA ILE A 59 23.39 11.68 -4.23
C ILE A 59 22.91 12.15 -2.86
N VAL A 60 21.72 11.72 -2.46
CA VAL A 60 21.13 11.98 -1.15
C VAL A 60 21.25 10.73 -0.29
N ALA A 61 21.68 10.89 0.96
CA ALA A 61 21.65 9.82 1.96
C ALA A 61 20.53 10.10 2.96
N ASP A 62 19.44 9.33 2.88
CA ASP A 62 18.34 9.41 3.85
C ASP A 62 18.70 8.67 5.14
N MET A 63 19.66 9.24 5.86
CA MET A 63 20.19 8.69 7.11
C MET A 63 19.16 8.72 8.25
N LYS A 64 18.20 9.66 8.18
CA LYS A 64 17.25 9.97 9.27
C LYS A 64 17.96 10.14 10.61
N ILE A 65 19.02 10.95 10.59
CA ILE A 65 19.86 11.17 11.76
C ILE A 65 19.00 11.70 12.91
N MET A 66 19.08 11.02 14.06
CA MET A 66 18.40 11.40 15.30
C MET A 66 19.40 11.79 16.40
N ASP A 67 20.60 11.22 16.35
CA ASP A 67 21.69 11.46 17.29
C ASP A 67 23.05 11.35 16.57
N ALA A 68 24.16 11.66 17.25
CA ALA A 68 25.53 11.54 16.72
C ALA A 68 25.76 12.29 15.39
N GLY A 69 25.14 13.47 15.27
CA GLY A 69 25.03 14.25 14.04
C GLY A 69 26.30 14.35 13.21
N ARG A 70 27.40 14.80 13.81
CA ARG A 70 28.70 14.91 13.13
C ARG A 70 29.17 13.58 12.58
N THR A 71 29.20 12.54 13.41
CA THR A 71 29.72 11.22 13.00
C THR A 71 28.94 10.67 11.83
N GLU A 72 27.60 10.71 11.87
CA GLU A 72 26.74 10.20 10.81
C GLU A 72 26.86 10.99 9.50
N VAL A 73 26.94 12.32 9.57
CA VAL A 73 27.17 13.16 8.38
C VAL A 73 28.54 12.91 7.77
N GLU A 74 29.60 12.81 8.58
CA GLU A 74 30.95 12.58 8.08
C GLU A 74 31.05 11.27 7.30
N ILE A 75 30.50 10.17 7.84
CA ILE A 75 30.56 8.88 7.16
C ILE A 75 29.76 8.91 5.84
N ALA A 76 28.60 9.58 5.82
CA ALA A 76 27.76 9.70 4.63
C ALA A 76 28.43 10.57 3.54
N ALA A 77 29.01 11.71 3.92
CA ALA A 77 29.73 12.59 3.01
C ALA A 77 30.98 11.89 2.45
N LYS A 78 31.78 11.21 3.29
CA LYS A 78 32.93 10.38 2.85
C LYS A 78 32.52 9.23 1.93
N ALA A 79 31.30 8.70 2.08
CA ALA A 79 30.74 7.70 1.17
C ALA A 79 30.30 8.29 -0.18
N GLY A 80 30.25 9.62 -0.32
CA GLY A 80 29.96 10.32 -1.57
C GLY A 80 28.58 10.99 -1.61
N ALA A 81 27.88 11.14 -0.49
CA ALA A 81 26.63 11.90 -0.44
C ALA A 81 26.88 13.41 -0.64
N ASN A 82 26.04 14.06 -1.45
CA ASN A 82 25.98 15.53 -1.52
C ASN A 82 25.03 16.11 -0.47
N ILE A 83 23.96 15.38 -0.16
CA ILE A 83 22.91 15.80 0.77
C ILE A 83 22.71 14.69 1.80
N VAL A 84 22.61 15.04 3.08
CA VAL A 84 22.36 14.12 4.18
C VAL A 84 21.09 14.53 4.92
N CYS A 85 20.19 13.59 5.18
CA CYS A 85 18.93 13.86 5.88
C CYS A 85 19.08 13.70 7.40
N VAL A 86 18.63 14.72 8.14
CA VAL A 86 18.44 14.70 9.60
C VAL A 86 16.94 14.78 9.90
N LEU A 87 16.47 14.14 10.97
CA LEU A 87 15.09 14.31 11.41
C LEU A 87 14.92 15.68 12.06
N GLY A 88 13.88 16.41 11.68
CA GLY A 88 13.48 17.63 12.38
C GLY A 88 13.13 17.39 13.85
N ALA A 89 12.82 16.14 14.23
CA ALA A 89 12.57 15.75 15.62
C ALA A 89 13.85 15.66 16.46
N ALA A 90 15.04 15.63 15.83
CA ALA A 90 16.30 15.61 16.55
C ALA A 90 16.49 16.89 17.38
N SER A 91 17.35 16.81 18.39
CA SER A 91 17.71 17.97 19.21
C SER A 91 18.40 19.04 18.38
N ASP A 92 18.24 20.31 18.77
CA ASP A 92 18.88 21.43 18.08
C ASP A 92 20.41 21.31 18.08
N SER A 93 21.00 20.73 19.12
CA SER A 93 22.45 20.46 19.16
C SER A 93 22.85 19.43 18.11
N THR A 94 22.08 18.35 17.94
CA THR A 94 22.36 17.34 16.91
C THR A 94 22.25 17.93 15.51
N ILE A 95 21.22 18.75 15.24
CA ILE A 95 21.05 19.41 13.95
C ILE A 95 22.21 20.35 13.66
N LYS A 96 22.65 21.15 14.64
CA LYS A 96 23.83 22.02 14.49
C LYS A 96 25.09 21.24 14.14
N GLU A 97 25.35 20.13 14.86
CA GLU A 97 26.49 19.26 14.55
C GLU A 97 26.40 18.68 13.13
N CYS A 98 25.19 18.33 12.66
CA CYS A 98 25.00 17.88 11.27
C CYS A 98 25.36 18.98 10.27
N VAL A 99 24.88 20.20 10.48
CA VAL A 99 25.10 21.35 9.59
C VAL A 99 26.59 21.70 9.53
N GLU A 100 27.26 21.80 10.68
CA GLU A 100 28.69 22.09 10.73
C GLU A 100 29.53 21.00 10.05
N ALA A 101 29.21 19.73 10.30
CA ALA A 101 29.88 18.62 9.65
C ALA A 101 29.66 18.62 8.14
N ALA A 102 28.44 18.89 7.67
CA ALA A 102 28.15 18.92 6.24
C ALA A 102 28.97 19.98 5.51
N HIS A 103 29.00 21.21 6.04
CA HIS A 103 29.79 22.30 5.46
C HIS A 103 31.28 21.99 5.41
N ASN A 104 31.84 21.33 6.43
CA ASN A 104 33.26 20.93 6.45
C ASN A 104 33.61 19.93 5.34
N TYR A 105 32.66 19.13 4.89
CA TYR A 105 32.85 18.11 3.85
C TYR A 105 32.24 18.51 2.50
N GLY A 106 31.72 19.74 2.36
CA GLY A 106 31.06 20.20 1.14
C GLY A 106 29.74 19.50 0.83
N ALA A 107 29.08 18.95 1.85
CA ALA A 107 27.73 18.40 1.77
C ALA A 107 26.69 19.41 2.30
N GLN A 108 25.42 19.10 2.10
CA GLN A 108 24.27 19.88 2.54
C GLN A 108 23.35 19.06 3.45
N ILE A 109 22.56 19.72 4.27
CA ILE A 109 21.60 19.09 5.19
C ILE A 109 20.16 19.33 4.75
N GLN A 110 19.39 18.24 4.69
CA GLN A 110 17.93 18.29 4.61
C GLN A 110 17.31 17.91 5.96
N ALA A 111 16.47 18.76 6.53
CA ALA A 111 15.69 18.43 7.72
C ALA A 111 14.34 17.82 7.32
N ASP A 112 14.14 16.52 7.58
CA ASP A 112 12.88 15.80 7.34
C ASP A 112 11.91 16.03 8.52
N LEU A 113 10.79 16.69 8.26
CA LEU A 113 9.76 17.03 9.26
C LEU A 113 8.67 15.96 9.40
N ILE A 114 8.93 14.72 8.97
CA ILE A 114 8.03 13.59 9.18
C ILE A 114 7.56 13.50 10.64
N ALA A 115 6.25 13.32 10.82
CA ALA A 115 5.57 13.17 12.11
C ALA A 115 5.71 14.36 13.10
N ILE A 116 6.15 15.53 12.64
CA ILE A 116 6.15 16.75 13.45
C ILE A 116 4.74 17.35 13.48
N LYS A 117 4.17 17.50 14.69
CA LYS A 117 2.82 18.05 14.87
C LYS A 117 2.65 19.49 14.38
N ASP A 118 3.64 20.35 14.63
CA ASP A 118 3.67 21.73 14.15
C ASP A 118 4.86 21.89 13.19
N ALA A 119 4.69 21.32 12.00
CA ALA A 119 5.73 21.29 10.98
C ALA A 119 6.16 22.71 10.56
N LYS A 120 5.22 23.67 10.54
CA LYS A 120 5.52 25.08 10.23
C LYS A 120 6.48 25.69 11.23
N LYS A 121 6.16 25.61 12.52
CA LYS A 121 7.02 26.16 13.57
C LYS A 121 8.40 25.50 13.52
N ARG A 122 8.44 24.17 13.41
CA ARG A 122 9.71 23.45 13.39
C ARG A 122 10.55 23.76 12.16
N ALA A 123 9.93 23.93 10.99
CA ALA A 123 10.63 24.36 9.77
C ALA A 123 11.38 25.68 9.97
N ILE A 124 10.72 26.68 10.60
CA ILE A 124 11.33 27.99 10.91
C ILE A 124 12.50 27.84 11.88
N GLU A 125 12.36 27.00 12.90
CA GLU A 125 13.41 26.77 13.89
C GLU A 125 14.64 26.12 13.24
N VAL A 126 14.48 25.00 12.54
CA VAL A 126 15.62 24.28 11.94
C VAL A 126 16.26 25.07 10.79
N ALA A 127 15.50 25.86 10.04
CA ALA A 127 16.06 26.79 9.06
C ALA A 127 17.02 27.80 9.70
N LYS A 128 16.72 28.30 10.90
CA LYS A 128 17.63 29.19 11.66
C LYS A 128 18.88 28.48 12.16
N LEU A 129 18.85 27.15 12.27
CA LEU A 129 20.02 26.35 12.62
C LEU A 129 20.97 26.12 11.43
N GLY A 130 20.58 26.56 10.22
CA GLY A 130 21.44 26.55 9.03
C GLY A 130 21.26 25.33 8.12
N VAL A 131 20.14 24.60 8.21
CA VAL A 131 19.85 23.53 7.24
C VAL A 131 19.59 24.11 5.85
N ASP A 132 20.00 23.39 4.81
CA ASP A 132 19.89 23.83 3.41
C ASP A 132 18.48 23.59 2.82
N TYR A 133 17.82 22.52 3.27
CA TYR A 133 16.54 22.07 2.74
C TYR A 133 15.57 21.66 3.84
N ILE A 134 14.28 21.89 3.60
CA ILE A 134 13.18 21.37 4.44
C ILE A 134 12.45 20.25 3.71
N GLY A 135 12.36 19.07 4.30
CA GLY A 135 11.57 17.95 3.81
C GLY A 135 10.20 17.91 4.47
N ILE A 136 9.13 18.06 3.69
CA ILE A 136 7.76 17.77 4.10
C ILE A 136 7.41 16.36 3.64
N HIS A 137 7.29 15.45 4.60
CA HIS A 137 7.17 14.03 4.33
C HIS A 137 5.94 13.46 5.04
N CYS A 138 4.98 13.00 4.25
CA CYS A 138 3.85 12.23 4.78
C CYS A 138 4.27 10.77 4.96
N SER A 139 4.10 10.23 6.17
CA SER A 139 4.50 8.86 6.50
C SER A 139 3.78 7.81 5.64
N ILE A 140 4.35 6.62 5.49
CA ILE A 140 3.71 5.52 4.75
C ILE A 140 2.35 5.16 5.36
N ASP A 141 2.24 5.15 6.69
CA ASP A 141 1.00 4.83 7.39
C ASP A 141 -0.09 5.89 7.15
N ASP A 142 0.27 7.19 7.17
CA ASP A 142 -0.66 8.28 6.83
C ASP A 142 -1.12 8.21 5.36
N GLN A 143 -0.23 7.80 4.45
CA GLN A 143 -0.58 7.55 3.05
C GLN A 143 -1.56 6.38 2.91
N MET A 144 -1.37 5.28 3.65
CA MET A 144 -2.29 4.13 3.63
C MET A 144 -3.69 4.52 4.15
N ALA A 145 -3.77 5.45 5.09
CA ALA A 145 -5.00 6.06 5.57
C ALA A 145 -5.58 7.14 4.63
N ALA A 146 -5.03 7.32 3.42
CA ALA A 146 -5.47 8.28 2.41
C ALA A 146 -5.46 9.76 2.86
N ARG A 147 -4.56 10.14 3.78
CA ARG A 147 -4.37 11.55 4.18
C ARG A 147 -3.66 12.33 3.07
N ASN A 148 -4.05 13.59 2.87
CA ASN A 148 -3.44 14.45 1.84
C ASN A 148 -2.12 15.05 2.34
N PRO A 149 -0.97 14.75 1.71
CA PRO A 149 0.34 15.24 2.14
C PRO A 149 0.59 16.73 1.89
N PHE A 150 -0.23 17.42 1.08
CA PHE A 150 0.08 18.78 0.59
C PHE A 150 -0.82 19.89 1.16
N SER A 151 -1.73 19.57 2.09
CA SER A 151 -2.60 20.59 2.70
C SER A 151 -1.80 21.66 3.45
N GLU A 152 -0.73 21.24 4.14
CA GLU A 152 0.11 22.13 4.96
C GLU A 152 1.27 22.75 4.17
N LEU A 153 1.69 22.10 3.07
CA LEU A 153 2.85 22.51 2.27
C LEU A 153 2.75 23.96 1.79
N LYS A 154 1.58 24.39 1.28
CA LYS A 154 1.38 25.76 0.79
C LYS A 154 1.59 26.82 1.87
N ASP A 155 1.24 26.52 3.11
CA ASP A 155 1.39 27.47 4.20
C ASP A 155 2.85 27.58 4.62
N ILE A 156 3.54 26.44 4.76
CA ILE A 156 4.97 26.39 5.13
C ILE A 156 5.82 27.12 4.08
N VAL A 157 5.57 26.89 2.79
CA VAL A 157 6.32 27.54 1.69
C VAL A 157 6.35 29.06 1.81
N LYS A 158 5.25 29.70 2.21
CA LYS A 158 5.17 31.17 2.32
C LYS A 158 6.12 31.75 3.35
N HIS A 159 6.57 30.95 4.31
CA HIS A 159 7.40 31.38 5.42
C HIS A 159 8.86 30.95 5.29
N MET A 160 9.21 30.20 4.24
CA MET A 160 10.56 29.67 4.04
C MET A 160 11.31 30.44 2.97
N SER A 161 12.59 30.72 3.23
CA SER A 161 13.54 31.27 2.27
C SER A 161 14.41 30.20 1.61
N ILE A 162 14.44 28.99 2.17
CA ILE A 162 15.19 27.83 1.68
C ILE A 162 14.27 26.86 0.91
N PRO A 163 14.81 26.07 -0.04
CA PRO A 163 13.99 25.18 -0.86
C PRO A 163 13.32 24.08 -0.03
N ILE A 164 12.07 23.76 -0.40
CA ILE A 164 11.29 22.70 0.23
C ILE A 164 11.21 21.48 -0.69
N ALA A 165 11.50 20.32 -0.12
CA ALA A 165 11.24 19.01 -0.68
C ALA A 165 9.88 18.47 -0.21
N ALA A 166 9.14 17.84 -1.11
CA ALA A 166 7.88 17.18 -0.79
C ALA A 166 7.99 15.68 -1.10
N ALA A 167 7.61 14.87 -0.12
CA ALA A 167 7.58 13.41 -0.21
C ALA A 167 6.26 12.85 0.32
N GLY A 168 5.91 11.67 -0.19
CA GLY A 168 4.80 10.86 0.31
C GLY A 168 3.72 10.62 -0.74
N GLY A 169 3.67 9.40 -1.27
CA GLY A 169 2.64 8.98 -2.23
C GLY A 169 2.63 9.73 -3.57
N ILE A 170 3.69 10.44 -3.92
CA ILE A 170 3.75 11.21 -5.16
C ILE A 170 3.81 10.29 -6.37
N ASN A 171 3.03 10.60 -7.39
CA ASN A 171 2.98 9.91 -8.67
C ASN A 171 2.79 10.92 -9.83
N SER A 172 2.58 10.43 -11.04
CA SER A 172 2.44 11.25 -12.25
C SER A 172 1.21 12.16 -12.30
N GLU A 173 0.21 11.95 -11.42
CA GLU A 173 -0.94 12.85 -11.27
C GLU A 173 -0.74 13.91 -10.19
N THR A 174 -0.04 13.56 -9.10
CA THR A 174 0.10 14.41 -7.91
C THR A 174 1.40 15.22 -7.88
N ALA A 175 2.41 14.85 -8.66
CA ALA A 175 3.69 15.59 -8.73
C ALA A 175 3.49 17.07 -9.08
N LEU A 176 2.58 17.37 -10.01
CA LEU A 176 2.25 18.76 -10.35
C LEU A 176 1.59 19.51 -9.18
N ASP A 177 0.78 18.84 -8.36
CA ASP A 177 0.12 19.48 -7.22
C ASP A 177 1.16 19.90 -6.16
N ALA A 178 2.18 19.08 -5.93
CA ALA A 178 3.29 19.41 -5.05
C ALA A 178 4.09 20.63 -5.58
N VAL A 179 4.37 20.67 -6.89
CA VAL A 179 5.02 21.84 -7.53
C VAL A 179 4.15 23.09 -7.38
N LYS A 180 2.84 23.00 -7.66
CA LYS A 180 1.89 24.12 -7.50
C LYS A 180 1.72 24.55 -6.05
N ALA A 181 1.97 23.65 -5.10
CA ALA A 181 2.00 23.97 -3.69
C ALA A 181 3.28 24.68 -3.25
N GLY A 182 4.31 24.70 -4.11
CA GLY A 182 5.55 25.44 -3.90
C GLY A 182 6.79 24.58 -3.59
N ALA A 183 6.66 23.24 -3.65
CA ALA A 183 7.83 22.38 -3.52
C ALA A 183 8.80 22.58 -4.70
N SER A 184 10.08 22.74 -4.37
CA SER A 184 11.16 22.85 -5.34
C SER A 184 11.83 21.50 -5.62
N ILE A 185 11.68 20.53 -4.72
CA ILE A 185 12.19 19.17 -4.87
C ILE A 185 11.02 18.21 -4.70
N ILE A 186 10.83 17.31 -5.66
CA ILE A 186 9.75 16.33 -5.70
C ILE A 186 10.35 14.96 -5.50
N ILE A 187 10.14 14.37 -4.32
CA ILE A 187 10.70 13.08 -3.93
C ILE A 187 9.68 11.98 -4.24
N VAL A 188 10.08 11.03 -5.07
CA VAL A 188 9.24 9.90 -5.47
C VAL A 188 9.92 8.58 -5.15
N GLY A 189 9.28 7.77 -4.32
CA GLY A 189 9.67 6.39 -4.04
C GLY A 189 8.76 5.39 -4.76
N GLY A 190 7.69 4.97 -4.09
CA GLY A 190 6.84 3.85 -4.51
C GLY A 190 6.36 3.85 -5.96
N ALA A 191 6.01 5.00 -6.55
CA ALA A 191 5.54 5.08 -7.94
C ALA A 191 6.60 4.71 -8.98
N ILE A 192 7.89 4.80 -8.62
CA ILE A 192 9.02 4.41 -9.45
C ILE A 192 9.56 3.05 -8.97
N ASN A 193 9.75 2.87 -7.66
CA ASN A 193 10.30 1.64 -7.08
C ASN A 193 9.43 0.41 -7.32
N LYS A 194 8.10 0.56 -7.44
CA LYS A 194 7.18 -0.55 -7.69
C LYS A 194 6.70 -0.60 -9.15
N SER A 195 7.20 0.30 -9.99
CA SER A 195 6.88 0.26 -11.42
C SER A 195 7.52 -0.95 -12.07
N LYS A 196 6.79 -1.57 -13.00
CA LYS A 196 7.35 -2.53 -13.96
C LYS A 196 8.42 -1.85 -14.82
N ASP A 197 8.25 -0.57 -15.14
CA ASP A 197 9.20 0.19 -15.94
C ASP A 197 9.53 1.50 -15.21
N ALA A 198 10.62 1.50 -14.44
CA ALA A 198 11.00 2.67 -13.65
C ALA A 198 11.47 3.83 -14.55
N LYS A 199 12.03 3.52 -15.73
CA LYS A 199 12.41 4.53 -16.73
C LYS A 199 11.17 5.30 -17.19
N LYS A 200 10.16 4.58 -17.70
CA LYS A 200 8.92 5.19 -18.17
C LYS A 200 8.18 5.94 -17.06
N ALA A 201 8.10 5.38 -15.85
CA ALA A 201 7.49 6.05 -14.71
C ALA A 201 8.20 7.37 -14.38
N THR A 202 9.54 7.37 -14.42
CA THR A 202 10.34 8.58 -14.21
C THR A 202 10.10 9.62 -15.31
N GLU A 203 10.08 9.20 -16.59
CA GLU A 203 9.79 10.09 -17.73
C GLU A 203 8.40 10.73 -17.60
N GLU A 204 7.39 9.95 -17.23
CA GLU A 204 6.02 10.45 -17.06
C GLU A 204 5.92 11.46 -15.92
N ILE A 205 6.53 11.17 -14.77
CA ILE A 205 6.54 12.09 -13.63
C ILE A 205 7.31 13.37 -13.98
N LYS A 206 8.48 13.24 -14.60
CA LYS A 206 9.27 14.39 -15.05
C LYS A 206 8.48 15.22 -16.06
N ARG A 207 7.83 14.59 -17.03
CA ARG A 207 6.95 15.28 -17.98
C ARG A 207 5.81 16.02 -17.27
N SER A 208 5.19 15.42 -16.25
CA SER A 208 4.14 16.09 -15.47
C SER A 208 4.63 17.37 -14.80
N ILE A 209 5.83 17.33 -14.23
CA ILE A 209 6.46 18.48 -13.56
C ILE A 209 6.80 19.58 -14.57
N TYR A 210 7.50 19.24 -15.66
CA TYR A 210 8.03 20.23 -16.60
C TYR A 210 7.00 20.78 -17.58
N GLN A 211 6.03 19.97 -18.01
CA GLN A 211 4.95 20.42 -18.91
C GLN A 211 3.73 20.96 -18.16
N LEU A 212 3.79 21.01 -16.83
CA LEU A 212 2.70 21.47 -15.97
C LEU A 212 1.36 20.77 -16.27
N LYS A 213 1.41 19.47 -16.59
CA LYS A 213 0.26 18.67 -17.00
C LYS A 213 0.18 17.38 -16.19
N LYS A 214 -0.94 17.15 -15.51
CA LYS A 214 -1.21 15.88 -14.83
C LYS A 214 -1.26 14.74 -15.85
N ILE A 215 -0.56 13.65 -15.58
CA ILE A 215 -0.58 12.44 -16.42
C ILE A 215 -1.29 11.35 -15.64
N LYS A 216 -2.37 10.82 -16.21
CA LYS A 216 -3.22 9.85 -15.51
C LYS A 216 -2.47 8.55 -15.22
N THR A 217 -2.70 7.98 -14.05
CA THR A 217 -2.23 6.64 -13.64
C THR A 217 -3.34 5.86 -12.95
N GLU A 218 -3.34 4.55 -13.16
CA GLU A 218 -4.21 3.61 -12.46
C GLU A 218 -3.56 2.99 -11.21
N LEU A 219 -2.23 3.03 -11.12
CA LEU A 219 -1.43 2.47 -10.03
C LEU A 219 -0.80 3.57 -9.19
N PHE A 220 -0.31 3.18 -8.01
CA PHE A 220 0.40 4.06 -7.06
C PHE A 220 -0.49 5.17 -6.50
N LYS A 221 -1.77 4.86 -6.36
CA LYS A 221 -2.81 5.72 -5.78
C LYS A 221 -3.32 5.12 -4.49
N ARG A 222 -3.58 5.99 -3.53
CA ARG A 222 -4.27 5.63 -2.29
C ARG A 222 -5.66 6.22 -2.35
N VAL A 223 -6.66 5.39 -2.09
CA VAL A 223 -8.06 5.76 -2.25
C VAL A 223 -8.74 5.85 -0.90
N GLY A 224 -9.85 6.59 -0.86
CA GLY A 224 -10.71 6.68 0.32
C GLY A 224 -11.85 5.65 0.29
N GLU A 225 -12.74 5.76 1.27
CA GLU A 225 -13.84 4.81 1.51
C GLU A 225 -14.73 4.54 0.29
N LYS A 226 -14.99 5.56 -0.54
CA LYS A 226 -15.87 5.46 -1.72
C LYS A 226 -15.32 4.57 -2.84
N ASP A 227 -14.03 4.27 -2.82
CA ASP A 227 -13.33 3.56 -3.89
C ASP A 227 -12.88 2.14 -3.47
N ILE A 228 -13.27 1.67 -2.28
CA ILE A 228 -12.85 0.36 -1.74
C ILE A 228 -13.17 -0.78 -2.71
N VAL A 229 -14.41 -0.87 -3.21
CA VAL A 229 -14.85 -1.89 -4.18
C VAL A 229 -13.95 -1.91 -5.41
N LYS A 230 -13.61 -0.72 -5.93
CA LYS A 230 -12.79 -0.57 -7.14
C LYS A 230 -11.38 -1.13 -6.94
N ILE A 231 -10.84 -1.04 -5.73
CA ILE A 231 -9.57 -1.68 -5.38
C ILE A 231 -9.73 -3.20 -5.19
N LEU A 232 -10.71 -3.62 -4.39
CA LEU A 232 -10.92 -5.04 -4.07
C LEU A 232 -11.04 -5.90 -5.33
N ILE A 233 -11.71 -5.38 -6.37
CA ILE A 233 -11.83 -6.05 -7.68
C ILE A 233 -10.47 -6.25 -8.37
N LYS A 234 -9.46 -5.40 -8.12
CA LYS A 234 -8.15 -5.49 -8.76
C LYS A 234 -7.14 -6.41 -8.06
N ILE A 235 -7.29 -6.67 -6.76
CA ILE A 235 -6.32 -7.42 -5.94
C ILE A 235 -6.78 -8.84 -5.62
N SER A 236 -5.89 -9.82 -5.44
CA SER A 236 -6.32 -11.15 -4.98
C SER A 236 -6.58 -11.21 -3.47
N THR A 237 -7.25 -12.26 -3.00
CA THR A 237 -7.35 -12.60 -1.57
C THR A 237 -5.95 -12.80 -0.97
N SER A 238 -5.00 -13.39 -1.69
CA SER A 238 -3.60 -13.53 -1.29
C SER A 238 -2.95 -12.15 -1.04
N ASN A 239 -3.11 -11.19 -1.95
CA ASN A 239 -2.58 -9.83 -1.76
C ASN A 239 -3.18 -9.15 -0.52
N LEU A 240 -4.48 -9.35 -0.28
CA LEU A 240 -5.18 -8.79 0.87
C LEU A 240 -4.75 -9.45 2.19
N SER A 241 -4.60 -10.78 2.19
CA SER A 241 -4.11 -11.57 3.31
C SER A 241 -2.69 -11.12 3.70
N ASP A 242 -1.78 -10.98 2.73
CA ASP A 242 -0.42 -10.52 2.99
C ASP A 242 -0.39 -9.09 3.55
N ALA A 243 -1.24 -8.20 3.03
CA ALA A 243 -1.41 -6.84 3.56
C ALA A 243 -1.95 -6.80 5.00
N MET A 244 -2.68 -7.83 5.41
CA MET A 244 -3.21 -8.02 6.76
C MET A 244 -2.33 -8.94 7.62
N HIS A 245 -1.09 -9.21 7.21
CA HIS A 245 -0.17 -10.11 7.93
C HIS A 245 -0.71 -11.54 8.11
N ARG A 246 -1.39 -12.07 7.08
CA ARG A 246 -1.98 -13.41 7.02
C ARG A 246 -3.17 -13.60 7.96
N LEU A 247 -3.88 -12.51 8.25
CA LEU A 247 -5.11 -12.50 9.02
C LEU A 247 -6.34 -12.34 8.11
N GLY A 248 -7.52 -12.68 8.63
CA GLY A 248 -8.80 -12.46 7.96
C GLY A 248 -9.23 -13.55 6.97
N ALA A 249 -8.34 -14.47 6.61
CA ALA A 249 -8.68 -15.61 5.76
C ALA A 249 -9.61 -16.60 6.49
N LEU A 250 -10.72 -16.99 5.84
CA LEU A 250 -11.71 -17.92 6.38
C LEU A 250 -11.26 -19.36 6.13
N LYS A 251 -11.06 -20.14 7.19
CA LYS A 251 -10.63 -21.53 7.09
C LYS A 251 -11.72 -22.44 6.51
N ASP A 252 -11.32 -23.37 5.63
CA ASP A 252 -12.15 -24.43 5.04
C ASP A 252 -13.31 -23.92 4.16
N ILE A 253 -13.37 -22.62 3.85
CA ILE A 253 -14.36 -22.04 2.94
C ILE A 253 -13.79 -22.03 1.52
N ILE A 254 -14.45 -22.76 0.61
CA ILE A 254 -13.97 -22.93 -0.77
C ILE A 254 -14.95 -22.35 -1.79
N SER A 255 -14.43 -21.95 -2.95
CA SER A 255 -15.25 -21.49 -4.07
C SER A 255 -16.08 -22.65 -4.64
N VAL A 256 -17.39 -22.45 -4.71
CA VAL A 256 -18.32 -23.37 -5.39
C VAL A 256 -18.23 -23.18 -6.90
N ASN A 257 -17.85 -21.98 -7.35
CA ASN A 257 -17.76 -21.58 -8.75
C ASN A 257 -16.39 -20.96 -9.07
N PRO A 258 -15.36 -21.81 -9.33
CA PRO A 258 -14.02 -21.33 -9.64
C PRO A 258 -13.98 -20.38 -10.85
N GLY A 259 -13.06 -19.42 -10.80
CA GLY A 259 -12.89 -18.34 -11.78
C GLY A 259 -13.75 -17.10 -11.50
N LEU A 260 -14.61 -17.13 -10.48
CA LEU A 260 -15.41 -15.98 -10.08
C LEU A 260 -14.83 -15.26 -8.86
N LYS A 261 -15.06 -13.96 -8.83
CA LYS A 261 -14.64 -13.08 -7.76
C LYS A 261 -15.84 -12.37 -7.15
N MET A 262 -15.77 -12.17 -5.85
CA MET A 262 -16.79 -11.50 -5.06
C MET A 262 -16.14 -10.42 -4.21
N CYS A 263 -16.78 -9.26 -4.12
CA CYS A 263 -16.46 -8.30 -3.08
C CYS A 263 -17.68 -7.48 -2.67
N GLY A 264 -17.79 -7.17 -1.38
CA GLY A 264 -18.86 -6.35 -0.85
C GLY A 264 -18.85 -6.27 0.67
N GLN A 265 -19.73 -5.46 1.24
CA GLN A 265 -19.94 -5.42 2.68
C GLN A 265 -20.77 -6.62 3.14
N ALA A 266 -20.38 -7.21 4.26
CA ALA A 266 -21.06 -8.35 4.86
C ALA A 266 -22.42 -7.95 5.42
N LEU A 267 -23.46 -8.71 5.05
CA LEU A 267 -24.65 -8.89 5.88
C LEU A 267 -24.52 -10.25 6.56
N THR A 268 -24.31 -10.24 7.87
CA THR A 268 -24.07 -11.46 8.65
C THR A 268 -25.38 -12.13 9.03
N VAL A 269 -25.40 -13.46 8.97
CA VAL A 269 -26.54 -14.30 9.31
C VAL A 269 -26.04 -15.43 10.19
N ARG A 270 -26.67 -15.63 11.34
CA ARG A 270 -26.54 -16.86 12.14
C ARG A 270 -27.81 -17.66 12.00
N THR A 271 -27.69 -18.96 11.76
CA THR A 271 -28.85 -19.86 11.73
C THR A 271 -28.49 -21.22 12.29
N TYR A 272 -29.50 -22.01 12.66
CA TYR A 272 -29.27 -23.39 13.07
C TYR A 272 -28.85 -24.24 11.88
N PRO A 273 -28.02 -25.28 12.09
CA PRO A 273 -27.72 -26.27 11.06
C PRO A 273 -28.98 -26.78 10.36
N GLY A 274 -29.03 -26.62 9.03
CA GLY A 274 -30.19 -27.02 8.23
C GLY A 274 -31.42 -26.13 8.37
N ASP A 275 -31.32 -24.92 8.92
CA ASP A 275 -32.39 -23.92 8.83
C ASP A 275 -32.07 -22.88 7.75
N TRP A 276 -32.86 -22.83 6.69
CA TRP A 276 -32.65 -21.91 5.58
C TRP A 276 -33.54 -20.65 5.65
N ALA A 277 -34.40 -20.52 6.65
CA ALA A 277 -35.32 -19.38 6.75
C ALA A 277 -34.59 -18.03 6.83
N LYS A 278 -33.63 -17.90 7.76
CA LYS A 278 -32.84 -16.66 7.91
C LYS A 278 -31.90 -16.37 6.73
N PRO A 279 -31.19 -17.36 6.16
CA PRO A 279 -30.49 -17.19 4.89
C PRO A 279 -31.33 -16.59 3.76
N VAL A 280 -32.56 -17.07 3.57
CA VAL A 280 -33.46 -16.58 2.52
C VAL A 280 -34.02 -15.20 2.87
N GLU A 281 -34.45 -14.97 4.11
CA GLU A 281 -34.91 -13.65 4.60
C GLU A 281 -33.83 -12.57 4.44
N ALA A 282 -32.55 -12.93 4.62
CA ALA A 282 -31.44 -12.01 4.45
C ALA A 282 -31.30 -11.48 3.01
N ILE A 283 -31.79 -12.21 2.00
CA ILE A 283 -31.82 -11.72 0.61
C ILE A 283 -32.70 -10.48 0.49
N ASP A 284 -33.83 -10.45 1.18
CA ASP A 284 -34.76 -9.33 1.14
C ASP A 284 -34.20 -8.10 1.85
N MET A 285 -33.44 -8.33 2.93
CA MET A 285 -32.80 -7.30 3.75
C MET A 285 -31.50 -6.74 3.15
N ALA A 286 -30.79 -7.53 2.33
CA ALA A 286 -29.53 -7.13 1.73
C ALA A 286 -29.71 -5.98 0.73
N HIS A 287 -28.74 -5.07 0.73
CA HIS A 287 -28.61 -4.01 -0.27
C HIS A 287 -27.79 -4.48 -1.47
N GLU A 288 -27.99 -3.80 -2.62
CA GLU A 288 -27.22 -4.04 -3.85
C GLU A 288 -25.71 -4.00 -3.58
N GLY A 289 -24.98 -5.03 -4.04
CA GLY A 289 -23.54 -5.16 -3.87
C GLY A 289 -23.06 -5.70 -2.52
N GLN A 290 -23.95 -6.03 -1.58
CA GLN A 290 -23.56 -6.71 -0.33
C GLN A 290 -23.24 -8.19 -0.55
N VAL A 291 -22.51 -8.77 0.41
CA VAL A 291 -22.22 -10.20 0.49
C VAL A 291 -22.95 -10.76 1.70
N ILE A 292 -23.74 -11.81 1.52
CA ILE A 292 -24.35 -12.51 2.67
C ILE A 292 -23.32 -13.49 3.25
N VAL A 293 -23.05 -13.38 4.55
CA VAL A 293 -22.10 -14.27 5.26
C VAL A 293 -22.86 -15.04 6.31
N ILE A 294 -22.88 -16.36 6.19
CA ILE A 294 -23.76 -17.25 6.96
C ILE A 294 -22.93 -18.16 7.85
N ASP A 295 -23.22 -18.13 9.14
CA ASP A 295 -22.80 -19.12 10.13
C ASP A 295 -23.96 -20.10 10.36
N ALA A 296 -23.82 -21.31 9.83
CA ALA A 296 -24.74 -22.43 9.99
C ALA A 296 -24.08 -23.59 10.75
N GLY A 297 -23.07 -23.31 11.57
CA GLY A 297 -22.37 -24.29 12.40
C GLY A 297 -21.38 -25.20 11.64
N GLY A 298 -21.10 -24.92 10.37
CA GLY A 298 -20.07 -25.63 9.60
C GLY A 298 -20.41 -27.08 9.25
N VAL A 299 -21.69 -27.45 9.28
CA VAL A 299 -22.20 -28.79 9.00
C VAL A 299 -23.38 -28.75 8.02
N GLY A 300 -23.82 -29.92 7.55
CA GLY A 300 -25.07 -30.06 6.80
C GLY A 300 -26.31 -30.19 7.71
N PRO A 301 -27.53 -30.26 7.13
CA PRO A 301 -27.84 -30.24 5.69
C PRO A 301 -27.71 -28.84 5.06
N ALA A 302 -27.86 -28.74 3.74
CA ALA A 302 -27.67 -27.50 2.98
C ALA A 302 -28.72 -26.44 3.32
N ILE A 303 -28.26 -25.19 3.47
CA ILE A 303 -29.10 -24.03 3.77
C ILE A 303 -29.26 -23.05 2.59
N TRP A 304 -28.59 -23.34 1.47
CA TRP A 304 -28.62 -22.51 0.27
C TRP A 304 -28.58 -23.39 -0.98
N GLY A 305 -29.28 -22.95 -2.03
CA GLY A 305 -29.39 -23.65 -3.31
C GLY A 305 -29.72 -22.70 -4.46
N GLU A 306 -30.22 -23.25 -5.56
CA GLU A 306 -30.48 -22.51 -6.80
C GLU A 306 -31.51 -21.38 -6.60
N LEU A 307 -32.65 -21.65 -5.97
CA LEU A 307 -33.73 -20.65 -5.84
C LEU A 307 -33.32 -19.43 -4.99
N ALA A 308 -32.58 -19.66 -3.90
CA ALA A 308 -31.99 -18.59 -3.10
C ALA A 308 -30.98 -17.77 -3.94
N THR A 309 -30.21 -18.46 -4.78
CA THR A 309 -29.28 -17.80 -5.73
C THR A 309 -30.02 -16.93 -6.75
N HIS A 310 -31.16 -17.38 -7.30
CA HIS A 310 -32.00 -16.55 -8.15
C HIS A 310 -32.48 -15.28 -7.46
N GLY A 311 -32.98 -15.38 -6.22
CA GLY A 311 -33.38 -14.22 -5.42
C GLY A 311 -32.22 -13.25 -5.19
N ALA A 312 -31.04 -13.78 -4.85
CA ALA A 312 -29.84 -12.98 -4.65
C ALA A 312 -29.40 -12.23 -5.91
N ILE A 313 -29.49 -12.86 -7.08
CA ILE A 313 -29.20 -12.21 -8.37
C ILE A 313 -30.19 -11.08 -8.66
N GLN A 314 -31.50 -11.29 -8.41
CA GLN A 314 -32.51 -10.25 -8.60
C GLN A 314 -32.29 -9.04 -7.69
N LYS A 315 -31.83 -9.28 -6.46
CA LYS A 315 -31.41 -8.24 -5.50
C LYS A 315 -30.02 -7.67 -5.77
N LYS A 316 -29.31 -8.19 -6.78
CA LYS A 316 -27.94 -7.82 -7.16
C LYS A 316 -26.96 -7.91 -5.99
N ILE A 317 -27.11 -8.97 -5.19
CA ILE A 317 -26.17 -9.33 -4.13
C ILE A 317 -24.86 -9.79 -4.80
N ALA A 318 -23.72 -9.39 -4.27
CA ALA A 318 -22.40 -9.66 -4.85
C ALA A 318 -21.95 -11.12 -4.69
N GLY A 319 -22.50 -11.84 -3.71
CA GLY A 319 -22.28 -13.27 -3.51
C GLY A 319 -22.68 -13.76 -2.13
N VAL A 320 -22.36 -15.02 -1.82
CA VAL A 320 -22.64 -15.65 -0.53
C VAL A 320 -21.44 -16.43 0.01
N VAL A 321 -21.25 -16.40 1.33
CA VAL A 321 -20.26 -17.18 2.08
C VAL A 321 -20.97 -18.00 3.15
N ILE A 322 -20.70 -19.31 3.23
CA ILE A 322 -21.45 -20.22 4.07
C ILE A 322 -20.51 -21.12 4.89
N ASP A 323 -20.45 -20.91 6.21
CA ASP A 323 -19.92 -21.90 7.16
C ASP A 323 -20.99 -22.96 7.42
N GLY A 324 -21.11 -23.88 6.46
CA GLY A 324 -22.17 -24.88 6.39
C GLY A 324 -22.24 -25.47 4.99
N ALA A 325 -23.36 -26.11 4.66
CA ALA A 325 -23.53 -26.78 3.38
C ALA A 325 -24.34 -25.97 2.34
N ILE A 326 -23.96 -26.12 1.07
CA ILE A 326 -24.68 -25.62 -0.12
C ILE A 326 -25.09 -26.79 -1.03
N ARG A 327 -26.14 -26.61 -1.84
CA ARG A 327 -26.60 -27.57 -2.85
C ARG A 327 -26.84 -26.93 -4.22
N ASP A 328 -27.30 -27.72 -5.19
CA ASP A 328 -27.65 -27.27 -6.56
C ASP A 328 -26.47 -26.61 -7.31
N VAL A 329 -25.27 -27.17 -7.10
CA VAL A 329 -24.00 -26.58 -7.54
C VAL A 329 -23.91 -26.40 -9.06
N LYS A 330 -24.49 -27.32 -9.84
CA LYS A 330 -24.47 -27.25 -11.31
C LYS A 330 -25.24 -26.02 -11.79
N GLU A 331 -26.39 -25.77 -11.19
CA GLU A 331 -27.28 -24.66 -11.52
C GLU A 331 -26.66 -23.34 -11.06
N ILE A 332 -26.15 -23.27 -9.81
CA ILE A 332 -25.43 -22.09 -9.28
C ILE A 332 -24.24 -21.71 -10.18
N ARG A 333 -23.46 -22.69 -10.65
CA ARG A 333 -22.36 -22.46 -11.59
C ARG A 333 -22.84 -21.86 -12.91
N SER A 334 -23.94 -22.39 -13.45
CA SER A 334 -24.55 -21.92 -14.69
C SER A 334 -25.06 -20.48 -14.58
N LEU A 335 -25.54 -20.09 -13.39
CA LEU A 335 -25.97 -18.73 -13.06
C LEU A 335 -24.80 -17.74 -12.89
N LYS A 336 -23.55 -18.22 -12.86
CA LYS A 336 -22.35 -17.41 -12.64
C LYS A 336 -22.42 -16.54 -11.37
N PHE A 337 -23.01 -17.10 -10.32
CA PHE A 337 -23.07 -16.44 -9.02
C PHE A 337 -21.86 -16.84 -8.16
N PRO A 338 -21.14 -15.87 -7.55
CA PRO A 338 -20.08 -16.18 -6.59
C PRO A 338 -20.67 -16.77 -5.31
N ALA A 339 -20.40 -18.05 -5.07
CA ALA A 339 -20.81 -18.75 -3.86
C ALA A 339 -19.62 -19.48 -3.24
N PHE A 340 -19.48 -19.34 -1.94
CA PHE A 340 -18.41 -19.94 -1.14
C PHE A 340 -19.03 -20.74 -0.01
N SER A 341 -18.58 -21.96 0.18
CA SER A 341 -19.15 -22.85 1.19
C SER A 341 -18.12 -23.81 1.73
N LYS A 342 -18.31 -24.25 2.97
CA LYS A 342 -17.47 -25.27 3.60
C LYS A 342 -17.66 -26.66 2.99
N MET A 343 -18.87 -26.99 2.56
CA MET A 343 -19.18 -28.30 1.99
C MET A 343 -20.37 -28.27 1.05
N ILE A 344 -20.44 -29.28 0.19
CA ILE A 344 -21.57 -29.50 -0.72
C ILE A 344 -22.38 -30.68 -0.18
N SER A 345 -23.70 -30.54 -0.09
CA SER A 345 -24.60 -31.62 0.37
C SER A 345 -25.87 -31.66 -0.48
N PRO A 346 -26.38 -32.83 -0.90
CA PRO A 346 -27.64 -32.92 -1.65
C PRO A 346 -28.87 -32.68 -0.77
N SER A 347 -28.79 -32.98 0.54
CA SER A 347 -29.92 -32.85 1.47
C SER A 347 -30.16 -31.38 1.79
N ALA A 348 -31.37 -30.87 1.56
CA ALA A 348 -31.78 -29.57 2.09
C ALA A 348 -32.23 -29.68 3.54
N GLY A 349 -32.06 -28.57 4.24
CA GLY A 349 -32.70 -28.31 5.51
C GLY A 349 -34.18 -27.93 5.42
N GLU A 350 -34.74 -27.45 6.53
CA GLU A 350 -36.14 -27.01 6.68
C GLU A 350 -36.20 -25.54 7.15
N PRO A 351 -37.22 -24.76 6.77
CA PRO A 351 -37.33 -23.36 7.19
C PRO A 351 -37.93 -23.26 8.59
N LYS A 352 -37.12 -23.44 9.62
CA LYS A 352 -37.60 -23.46 11.02
C LYS A 352 -37.76 -22.05 11.60
N GLY A 353 -37.13 -21.05 11.00
CA GLY A 353 -37.25 -19.64 11.40
C GLY A 353 -36.31 -19.23 12.54
N PHE A 354 -35.39 -20.09 12.96
CA PHE A 354 -34.44 -19.81 14.03
C PHE A 354 -33.17 -19.14 13.48
N GLY A 355 -32.70 -18.13 14.22
CA GLY A 355 -31.47 -17.43 13.93
C GLY A 355 -31.64 -15.92 13.96
N GLU A 356 -30.58 -15.23 13.57
CA GLU A 356 -30.44 -13.79 13.69
C GLU A 356 -29.72 -13.22 12.45
N ILE A 357 -30.14 -12.04 12.00
CA ILE A 357 -29.50 -11.32 10.90
C ILE A 357 -28.90 -10.04 11.49
N GLY A 358 -27.70 -9.66 11.05
CA GLY A 358 -27.02 -8.45 11.52
C GLY A 358 -26.13 -8.64 12.76
N VAL A 359 -26.12 -9.83 13.36
CA VAL A 359 -25.33 -10.12 14.58
C VAL A 359 -23.89 -10.51 14.24
N SER A 360 -22.96 -10.35 15.19
CA SER A 360 -21.59 -10.85 14.99
C SER A 360 -21.54 -12.38 14.96
N ILE A 361 -20.87 -12.94 13.97
CA ILE A 361 -20.74 -14.38 13.75
C ILE A 361 -19.28 -14.82 13.75
N ASN A 362 -19.04 -16.14 13.80
CA ASN A 362 -17.71 -16.71 13.66
C ASN A 362 -17.74 -17.69 12.49
N VAL A 363 -17.01 -17.38 11.42
CA VAL A 363 -16.95 -18.18 10.20
C VAL A 363 -15.50 -18.52 9.93
N GLY A 364 -15.18 -19.80 9.74
CA GLY A 364 -13.81 -20.21 9.38
C GLY A 364 -12.74 -19.74 10.38
N GLY A 365 -13.10 -19.57 11.66
CA GLY A 365 -12.21 -19.09 12.72
C GLY A 365 -12.04 -17.56 12.81
N VAL A 366 -12.77 -16.80 12.01
CA VAL A 366 -12.72 -15.33 11.99
C VAL A 366 -14.05 -14.76 12.48
N LYS A 367 -13.98 -13.79 13.38
CA LYS A 367 -15.15 -13.03 13.82
C LYS A 367 -15.53 -12.01 12.74
N VAL A 368 -16.77 -12.06 12.27
CA VAL A 368 -17.31 -11.20 11.21
C VAL A 368 -18.45 -10.36 11.77
N PHE A 369 -18.43 -9.05 11.49
CA PHE A 369 -19.52 -8.14 11.79
C PHE A 369 -20.22 -7.68 10.51
N SER A 370 -21.52 -7.39 10.62
CA SER A 370 -22.22 -6.72 9.51
C SER A 370 -21.57 -5.37 9.20
N GLY A 371 -21.30 -5.13 7.92
CA GLY A 371 -20.57 -3.99 7.40
C GLY A 371 -19.07 -4.20 7.19
N ASP A 372 -18.48 -5.30 7.68
CA ASP A 372 -17.10 -5.68 7.33
C ASP A 372 -16.99 -5.97 5.82
N TRP A 373 -15.81 -5.78 5.25
CA TRP A 373 -15.59 -6.03 3.82
C TRP A 373 -15.16 -7.47 3.59
N VAL A 374 -15.74 -8.11 2.58
CA VAL A 374 -15.44 -9.49 2.19
C VAL A 374 -14.87 -9.47 0.78
N LEU A 375 -13.77 -10.19 0.57
CA LEU A 375 -13.21 -10.49 -0.74
C LEU A 375 -13.13 -12.02 -0.90
N GLY A 376 -13.65 -12.55 -1.99
CA GLY A 376 -13.54 -13.97 -2.33
C GLY A 376 -13.05 -14.17 -3.75
N ASP A 377 -12.13 -15.12 -3.94
CA ASP A 377 -11.65 -15.63 -5.23
C ASP A 377 -11.28 -17.11 -5.09
N ASP A 378 -10.60 -17.69 -6.08
CA ASP A 378 -10.31 -19.13 -6.11
C ASP A 378 -9.48 -19.64 -4.92
N ASP A 379 -8.69 -18.78 -4.28
CA ASP A 379 -7.86 -19.16 -3.12
C ASP A 379 -8.67 -19.18 -1.81
N GLY A 380 -9.89 -18.62 -1.80
CA GLY A 380 -10.78 -18.62 -0.64
C GLY A 380 -11.43 -17.26 -0.39
N VAL A 381 -11.63 -16.94 0.90
CA VAL A 381 -12.32 -15.71 1.32
C VAL A 381 -11.50 -15.01 2.41
N VAL A 382 -11.35 -13.69 2.31
CA VAL A 382 -10.71 -12.83 3.31
C VAL A 382 -11.68 -11.74 3.76
N VAL A 383 -11.77 -11.54 5.07
CA VAL A 383 -12.59 -10.51 5.72
C VAL A 383 -11.71 -9.39 6.27
N VAL A 384 -12.12 -8.15 6.00
CA VAL A 384 -11.45 -6.93 6.46
C VAL A 384 -12.38 -6.15 7.38
N PRO A 385 -11.97 -5.83 8.61
CA PRO A 385 -12.74 -4.97 9.51
C PRO A 385 -13.07 -3.62 8.85
N ARG A 386 -14.33 -3.19 8.94
CA ARG A 386 -14.81 -1.98 8.26
C ARG A 386 -14.02 -0.70 8.59
N ASP A 387 -13.54 -0.58 9.83
CA ASP A 387 -12.79 0.56 10.35
C ASP A 387 -11.35 0.63 9.81
N LYS A 388 -10.82 -0.50 9.33
CA LYS A 388 -9.46 -0.61 8.76
C LYS A 388 -9.46 -0.86 7.26
N ALA A 389 -10.64 -0.87 6.63
CA ALA A 389 -10.79 -1.24 5.24
C ALA A 389 -9.94 -0.38 4.30
N VAL A 390 -9.99 0.95 4.43
CA VAL A 390 -9.21 1.90 3.62
C VAL A 390 -7.70 1.60 3.72
N GLU A 391 -7.20 1.39 4.92
CA GLU A 391 -5.79 1.10 5.15
C GLU A 391 -5.38 -0.21 4.47
N PHE A 392 -6.10 -1.30 4.74
CA PHE A 392 -5.71 -2.63 4.26
C PHE A 392 -5.88 -2.78 2.75
N VAL A 393 -6.89 -2.18 2.12
CA VAL A 393 -7.01 -2.23 0.66
C VAL A 393 -5.88 -1.44 -0.04
N ASN A 394 -5.47 -0.31 0.54
CA ASN A 394 -4.34 0.46 0.04
C ASN A 394 -3.00 -0.31 0.23
N ARG A 395 -2.82 -0.99 1.36
CA ARG A 395 -1.68 -1.90 1.59
C ARG A 395 -1.69 -3.06 0.59
N ALA A 396 -2.83 -3.67 0.32
CA ALA A 396 -2.96 -4.78 -0.63
C ALA A 396 -2.66 -4.36 -2.07
N MET A 397 -3.10 -3.17 -2.50
CA MET A 397 -2.66 -2.59 -3.77
C MET A 397 -1.15 -2.41 -3.82
N SER A 398 -0.53 -1.97 -2.72
CA SER A 398 0.92 -1.85 -2.62
C SER A 398 1.65 -3.21 -2.72
N VAL A 399 1.08 -4.28 -2.16
CA VAL A 399 1.58 -5.65 -2.33
C VAL A 399 1.53 -6.04 -3.81
N MET A 400 0.37 -5.91 -4.44
CA MET A 400 0.18 -6.20 -5.87
C MET A 400 1.13 -5.40 -6.77
N GLU A 401 1.31 -4.09 -6.50
CA GLU A 401 2.28 -3.22 -7.20
C GLU A 401 3.71 -3.76 -7.07
N THR A 402 4.11 -4.22 -5.88
CA THR A 402 5.44 -4.77 -5.63
C THR A 402 5.64 -6.10 -6.35
N GLU A 403 4.65 -7.00 -6.28
CA GLU A 403 4.65 -8.28 -7.01
C GLU A 403 4.70 -8.07 -8.52
N ASN A 404 4.01 -7.05 -9.03
CA ASN A 404 4.04 -6.71 -10.44
C ASN A 404 5.45 -6.42 -10.95
N ARG A 405 6.27 -5.71 -10.17
CA ARG A 405 7.68 -5.49 -10.47
C ARG A 405 8.49 -6.78 -10.36
N LEU A 406 8.32 -7.54 -9.27
CA LEU A 406 9.02 -8.81 -9.06
C LEU A 406 8.74 -9.80 -10.20
N ARG A 407 7.49 -9.89 -10.66
CA ARG A 407 7.08 -10.73 -11.78
C ARG A 407 7.84 -10.36 -13.05
N LYS A 408 7.94 -9.07 -13.38
CA LYS A 408 8.75 -8.62 -14.52
C LYS A 408 10.23 -8.99 -14.36
N GLU A 409 10.79 -8.79 -13.16
CA GLU A 409 12.19 -9.14 -12.87
C GLU A 409 12.46 -10.65 -12.99
N ILE A 410 11.45 -11.49 -12.72
CA ILE A 410 11.49 -12.95 -12.93
C ILE A 410 11.38 -13.27 -14.44
N ASP A 411 10.43 -12.66 -15.14
CA ASP A 411 10.19 -12.87 -16.58
C ASP A 411 11.42 -12.48 -17.43
N GLU A 412 12.28 -11.59 -16.93
CA GLU A 412 13.57 -11.23 -17.53
C GLU A 412 14.69 -12.27 -17.34
N GLY A 413 14.36 -13.49 -16.87
CA GLY A 413 15.28 -14.63 -16.80
C GLY A 413 15.93 -14.85 -15.43
N SER A 414 15.29 -14.39 -14.35
CA SER A 414 15.74 -14.66 -12.98
C SER A 414 14.76 -15.59 -12.25
N THR A 415 15.13 -16.03 -11.04
CA THR A 415 14.22 -16.77 -10.15
C THR A 415 13.85 -15.89 -8.96
N LEU A 416 12.71 -16.15 -8.32
CA LEU A 416 12.28 -15.37 -7.14
C LEU A 416 13.38 -15.27 -6.08
N SER A 417 13.99 -16.41 -5.72
CA SER A 417 15.10 -16.48 -4.76
C SER A 417 16.29 -15.59 -5.14
N LYS A 418 16.65 -15.54 -6.43
CA LYS A 418 17.75 -14.70 -6.92
C LYS A 418 17.37 -13.22 -6.96
N VAL A 419 16.14 -12.90 -7.32
CA VAL A 419 15.66 -11.51 -7.36
C VAL A 419 15.63 -10.93 -5.95
N THR A 420 15.08 -11.65 -4.97
CA THR A 420 14.92 -11.16 -3.60
C THR A 420 16.11 -11.46 -2.68
N GLU A 421 17.24 -11.91 -3.25
CA GLU A 421 18.44 -12.37 -2.55
C GLU A 421 18.13 -13.22 -1.30
N LEU A 422 17.22 -14.19 -1.42
CA LEU A 422 16.60 -14.88 -0.28
C LEU A 422 17.64 -15.45 0.71
N LEU A 423 18.74 -16.00 0.18
CA LEU A 423 19.81 -16.62 0.97
C LEU A 423 20.59 -15.63 1.84
N LYS A 424 20.53 -14.33 1.55
CA LYS A 424 21.14 -13.28 2.37
C LYS A 424 20.51 -13.20 3.77
N TRP A 425 19.25 -13.61 3.88
CA TRP A 425 18.45 -13.52 5.10
C TRP A 425 18.43 -14.80 5.92
N GLU A 426 19.09 -15.87 5.44
CA GLU A 426 19.25 -17.09 6.23
C GLU A 426 20.17 -16.81 7.43
N LYS A 427 19.65 -17.03 8.63
CA LYS A 427 20.46 -17.00 9.85
C LYS A 427 21.48 -18.14 9.76
N ARG A 428 22.76 -17.78 9.73
CA ARG A 428 23.88 -18.73 9.74
C ARG A 428 24.35 -19.00 11.15
#